data_AF-A0A931IKX4-F1
#
_entry.id   AF-A0A931IKX4-F1
#
_cell.length_a   1.000
_cell.length_b   1.000
_cell.length_c   1.000
_cell.angle_alpha   90.00
_cell.angle_beta   90.00
_cell.angle_gamma   90.00
#
_symmetry.space_group_name_H-M   'P 1'
#
loop_
_entity.id
_entity.type
_entity.pdbx_description
1 polymer ?
#
loop_
_entity_poly.entity_id
_entity_poly.type
_entity_poly.pdbx_seq_one_letter_code
_entity_poly.pdbx_strand_id
1 'polypeptide(L)'
;MKLKMNIYPYRLEQDNPITYATLADLILAFQEQGTDILFNYTNWDRELDPYKGDLIEESIHNFHNDLISDPDESISQAVKEVLLHHYAPERNPKDNQAVMDQLLTHFREVPLDELNEELLLKIGTVVYTKQSIYTLEDRDEVTQAFVNNRLVYTNKTWLFPHDRPVYLKNVLWYRANTKEEIIQSFELTGSWFICVIVSPNTAVEDYSYFLEYSEDHGDEHDGMVLFISTSTPDNFKKNVLPRLKNVIGDEFKIVE
;
A
#
# COMPACT_ATOMS: atom_id res chain seq x y z
N MET A 1 19.60 -6.59 15.30
CA MET A 1 18.35 -5.83 15.54
C MET A 1 18.35 -5.23 16.94
N LYS A 2 17.67 -4.11 17.15
CA LYS A 2 17.66 -3.39 18.43
C LYS A 2 16.25 -3.01 18.85
N LEU A 3 15.79 -3.52 20.00
CA LEU A 3 14.53 -3.16 20.60
C LEU A 3 14.72 -2.02 21.62
N LYS A 4 14.24 -0.82 21.30
CA LYS A 4 14.12 0.31 22.23
C LYS A 4 12.79 0.23 22.97
N MET A 5 12.85 -0.01 24.28
CA MET A 5 11.69 -0.10 25.18
C MET A 5 11.52 1.13 26.09
N ASN A 6 12.47 2.06 26.03
CA ASN A 6 12.50 3.31 26.80
C ASN A 6 11.68 4.46 26.18
N ILE A 7 11.04 4.20 25.04
CA ILE A 7 10.21 5.12 24.26
C ILE A 7 8.90 4.43 23.89
N TYR A 8 7.84 5.19 23.64
CA TYR A 8 6.54 4.63 23.22
C TYR A 8 6.05 5.32 21.94
N PRO A 9 5.61 4.56 20.91
CA PRO A 9 5.61 3.09 20.80
C PRO A 9 7.01 2.46 20.92
N TYR A 10 7.10 1.19 21.35
CA TYR A 10 8.39 0.48 21.36
C TYR A 10 8.88 0.34 19.92
N ARG A 11 10.20 0.36 19.73
CA ARG A 11 10.80 0.37 18.39
C ARG A 11 11.76 -0.80 18.23
N LEU A 12 11.49 -1.68 17.28
CA LEU A 12 12.44 -2.70 16.85
C LEU A 12 13.13 -2.22 15.56
N GLU A 13 14.33 -1.66 15.75
CA GLU A 13 15.19 -1.10 14.70
C GLU A 13 15.95 -2.22 13.98
N GLN A 14 16.00 -2.11 12.65
CA GLN A 14 16.63 -3.08 11.76
C GLN A 14 17.62 -2.39 10.83
N ASP A 15 18.89 -2.80 10.92
CA ASP A 15 19.98 -2.23 10.12
C ASP A 15 20.08 -2.90 8.73
N ASN A 16 19.41 -4.03 8.53
CA ASN A 16 19.47 -4.82 7.30
C ASN A 16 18.07 -5.26 6.86
N PRO A 17 17.83 -5.43 5.54
CA PRO A 17 16.61 -6.03 5.05
C PRO A 17 16.42 -7.45 5.61
N ILE A 18 15.21 -7.74 6.06
CA ILE A 18 14.82 -9.08 6.50
C ILE A 18 13.85 -9.74 5.53
N THR A 19 13.88 -11.07 5.51
CA THR A 19 13.01 -11.85 4.63
C THR A 19 11.55 -11.81 5.11
N TYR A 20 10.61 -12.02 4.19
CA TYR A 20 9.19 -12.19 4.52
C TYR A 20 8.94 -13.32 5.53
N ALA A 21 9.72 -14.40 5.45
CA ALA A 21 9.63 -15.50 6.41
C ALA A 21 10.00 -15.04 7.83
N THR A 22 11.05 -14.23 7.98
CA THR A 22 11.46 -13.65 9.26
C THR A 22 10.43 -12.65 9.78
N LEU A 23 9.88 -11.79 8.92
CA LEU A 23 8.79 -10.88 9.30
C LEU A 23 7.56 -11.62 9.80
N ALA A 24 7.19 -12.71 9.13
CA ALA A 24 6.06 -13.52 9.54
C ALA A 24 6.30 -14.17 10.92
N ASP A 25 7.50 -14.71 11.16
CA ASP A 25 7.88 -15.25 12.47
C ASP A 25 7.87 -14.17 13.57
N LEU A 26 8.28 -12.94 13.25
CA LEU A 26 8.21 -11.81 14.18
C LEU A 26 6.76 -11.49 14.57
N ILE A 27 5.83 -11.42 13.61
CA ILE A 27 4.41 -11.17 13.89
C ILE A 27 3.81 -12.31 14.71
N LEU A 28 4.12 -13.56 14.37
CA LEU A 28 3.64 -14.74 15.09
C LEU A 28 4.12 -14.78 16.56
N ALA A 29 5.26 -14.15 16.87
CA ALA A 29 5.72 -14.01 18.24
C ALA A 29 4.78 -13.16 19.13
N PHE A 30 3.88 -12.36 18.54
CA PHE A 30 2.85 -11.60 19.27
C PHE A 30 1.56 -12.39 19.46
N GLN A 31 1.29 -13.39 18.62
CA GLN A 31 0.04 -14.12 18.61
C GLN A 31 -0.11 -14.98 19.88
N GLU A 32 -1.22 -14.83 20.61
CA GLU A 32 -1.56 -15.72 21.72
C GLU A 32 -2.60 -16.76 21.28
N GLN A 33 -2.76 -17.82 22.07
CA GLN A 33 -3.74 -18.86 21.73
C GLN A 33 -5.14 -18.24 21.66
N GLY A 34 -5.78 -18.36 20.51
CA GLY A 34 -7.13 -17.86 20.29
C GLY A 34 -7.19 -16.36 19.99
N THR A 35 -6.10 -15.68 19.65
CA THR A 35 -6.14 -14.32 19.08
C THR A 35 -6.09 -14.34 17.55
N ASP A 36 -6.71 -13.34 16.92
CA ASP A 36 -6.60 -13.10 15.49
C ASP A 36 -5.52 -12.06 15.18
N ILE A 37 -4.77 -12.29 14.10
CA ILE A 37 -3.89 -11.31 13.47
C ILE A 37 -4.67 -10.72 12.29
N LEU A 38 -4.97 -9.43 12.36
CA LEU A 38 -5.70 -8.72 11.31
C LEU A 38 -4.77 -7.73 10.61
N PHE A 39 -4.56 -7.93 9.31
CA PHE A 39 -3.86 -6.98 8.45
C PHE A 39 -4.84 -5.93 7.94
N ASN A 40 -4.32 -4.73 7.68
CA ASN A 40 -5.11 -3.69 7.04
C ASN A 40 -4.97 -3.72 5.51
N TYR A 41 -6.05 -3.36 4.83
CA TYR A 41 -6.02 -2.86 3.46
C TYR A 41 -6.82 -1.56 3.47
N THR A 42 -6.19 -0.46 3.04
CA THR A 42 -6.85 0.85 3.09
C THR A 42 -7.46 1.18 1.74
N ASN A 43 -8.75 1.52 1.75
CA ASN A 43 -9.39 2.13 0.60
C ASN A 43 -9.36 3.66 0.76
N TRP A 44 -8.91 4.31 -0.30
CA TRP A 44 -8.82 5.75 -0.43
C TRP A 44 -9.93 6.26 -1.35
N ASP A 45 -10.39 7.48 -1.11
CA ASP A 45 -11.32 8.19 -1.96
C ASP A 45 -10.53 9.03 -2.97
N ARG A 46 -10.47 8.55 -4.21
CA ARG A 46 -9.75 9.18 -5.32
C ARG A 46 -10.18 10.62 -5.57
N GLU A 47 -11.46 10.94 -5.33
CA GLU A 47 -11.99 12.27 -5.59
C GLU A 47 -11.65 13.28 -4.50
N LEU A 48 -11.22 12.80 -3.33
CA LEU A 48 -10.82 13.63 -2.19
C LEU A 48 -9.30 13.75 -2.05
N ASP A 49 -8.52 13.11 -2.93
CA ASP A 49 -7.07 13.18 -2.87
C ASP A 49 -6.59 14.62 -3.11
N PRO A 50 -5.94 15.26 -2.11
CA PRO A 50 -5.49 16.65 -2.23
C PRO A 50 -4.42 16.83 -3.31
N TYR A 51 -3.73 15.76 -3.73
CA TYR A 51 -2.67 15.79 -4.74
C TYR A 51 -3.15 15.27 -6.11
N LYS A 52 -4.47 15.04 -6.29
CA LYS A 52 -5.02 14.52 -7.55
C LYS A 52 -4.56 15.31 -8.78
N GLY A 53 -4.50 16.63 -8.70
CA GLY A 53 -4.06 17.49 -9.79
C GLY A 53 -2.60 17.21 -10.18
N ASP A 54 -1.69 17.25 -9.21
CA ASP A 54 -0.27 16.99 -9.39
C ASP A 54 -0.01 15.57 -9.92
N LEU A 55 -0.75 14.58 -9.42
CA LEU A 55 -0.65 13.19 -9.89
C LEU A 55 -1.14 13.03 -11.34
N ILE A 56 -2.15 13.78 -11.76
CA ILE A 56 -2.61 13.79 -13.17
C ILE A 56 -1.54 14.40 -14.08
N GLU A 57 -0.89 15.48 -13.63
CA GLU A 57 0.23 16.11 -14.33
C GLU A 57 1.42 15.15 -14.44
N GLU A 58 1.83 14.53 -13.34
CA GLU A 58 2.89 13.52 -13.34
C GLU A 58 2.55 12.34 -14.26
N SER A 59 1.29 11.89 -14.27
CA SER A 59 0.82 10.80 -15.13
C SER A 59 0.99 11.10 -16.62
N ILE A 60 0.67 12.33 -17.06
CA ILE A 60 0.86 12.71 -18.47
C ILE A 60 2.35 12.79 -18.82
N HIS A 61 3.18 13.34 -17.93
CA HIS A 61 4.63 13.40 -18.12
C HIS A 61 5.25 12.00 -18.22
N ASN A 62 4.89 11.09 -17.33
CA ASN A 62 5.41 9.72 -17.32
C ASN A 62 4.94 8.94 -18.56
N PHE A 63 3.68 9.11 -18.99
CA PHE A 63 3.16 8.46 -20.18
C PHE A 63 3.86 8.96 -21.47
N HIS A 64 4.04 10.28 -21.60
CA HIS A 64 4.68 10.89 -22.76
C HIS A 64 6.13 10.43 -22.92
N ASN A 65 6.86 10.30 -21.81
CA ASN A 65 8.25 9.84 -21.79
C ASN A 65 8.40 8.30 -21.80
N ASP A 66 7.32 7.55 -22.02
CA ASP A 66 7.34 6.07 -22.05
C ASP A 66 7.86 5.43 -20.75
N LEU A 67 7.58 6.07 -19.61
CA LEU A 67 7.98 5.62 -18.27
C LEU A 67 6.91 4.75 -17.58
N ILE A 68 5.78 4.50 -18.27
CA ILE A 68 4.67 3.71 -17.74
C ILE A 68 4.72 2.30 -18.31
N SER A 69 4.70 1.30 -17.42
CA SER A 69 4.56 -0.10 -17.80
C SER A 69 3.12 -0.40 -18.20
N ASP A 70 2.90 -0.68 -19.48
CA ASP A 70 1.58 -0.96 -20.06
C ASP A 70 1.59 -2.26 -20.89
N PRO A 71 1.88 -3.42 -20.28
CA PRO A 71 2.13 -4.67 -20.99
C PRO A 71 0.89 -5.24 -21.71
N ASP A 72 -0.32 -4.84 -21.31
CA ASP A 72 -1.57 -5.23 -21.95
C ASP A 72 -2.12 -4.15 -22.92
N GLU A 73 -1.34 -3.08 -23.13
CA GLU A 73 -1.68 -1.91 -23.94
C GLU A 73 -3.00 -1.21 -23.53
N SER A 74 -3.52 -1.47 -22.34
CA SER A 74 -4.84 -0.97 -21.92
C SER A 74 -4.82 0.54 -21.65
N ILE A 75 -3.69 1.10 -21.23
CA ILE A 75 -3.49 2.55 -21.04
C ILE A 75 -3.28 3.19 -22.41
N SER A 76 -2.37 2.67 -23.21
CA SER A 76 -2.03 3.16 -24.55
C SER A 76 -3.25 3.19 -25.45
N GLN A 77 -4.07 2.15 -25.43
CA GLN A 77 -5.31 2.10 -26.18
C GLN A 77 -6.29 3.21 -25.77
N ALA A 78 -6.44 3.47 -24.48
CA ALA A 78 -7.33 4.54 -24.02
C ALA A 78 -6.79 5.94 -24.37
N VAL A 79 -5.48 6.15 -24.31
CA VAL A 79 -4.86 7.42 -24.75
C VAL A 79 -5.04 7.62 -26.25
N LYS A 80 -4.82 6.58 -27.05
CA LYS A 80 -5.09 6.60 -28.50
C LYS A 80 -6.54 7.00 -28.81
N GLU A 81 -7.50 6.51 -28.03
CA GLU A 81 -8.91 6.87 -28.18
C GLU A 81 -9.14 8.35 -27.85
N VAL A 82 -8.54 8.88 -26.78
CA VAL A 82 -8.61 10.31 -26.46
C VAL A 82 -8.05 11.16 -27.60
N LEU A 83 -6.89 10.77 -28.14
CA LEU A 83 -6.25 11.45 -29.26
C LEU A 83 -7.14 11.44 -30.51
N LEU A 84 -7.71 10.28 -30.87
CA LEU A 84 -8.60 10.18 -32.02
C LEU A 84 -9.84 11.07 -31.86
N HIS A 85 -10.50 11.03 -30.71
CA HIS A 85 -11.68 11.87 -30.47
C HIS A 85 -11.35 13.37 -30.46
N HIS A 86 -10.13 13.75 -30.10
CA HIS A 86 -9.70 15.15 -30.16
C HIS A 86 -9.46 15.62 -31.60
N TYR A 87 -8.72 14.85 -32.40
CA TYR A 87 -8.31 15.27 -33.75
C TYR A 87 -9.27 14.87 -34.87
N ALA A 88 -10.12 13.87 -34.64
CA ALA A 88 -11.08 13.33 -35.62
C ALA A 88 -12.32 12.73 -34.92
N PRO A 89 -13.14 13.56 -34.24
CA PRO A 89 -14.26 13.11 -33.39
C PRO A 89 -15.32 12.27 -34.11
N GLU A 90 -15.42 12.38 -35.44
CA GLU A 90 -16.34 11.60 -36.26
C GLU A 90 -15.90 10.16 -36.53
N ARG A 91 -14.64 9.82 -36.23
CA ARG A 91 -14.07 8.50 -36.50
C ARG A 91 -14.32 7.53 -35.35
N ASN A 92 -14.68 6.30 -35.70
CA ASN A 92 -14.83 5.21 -34.74
C ASN A 92 -13.46 4.59 -34.41
N PRO A 93 -13.04 4.52 -33.13
CA PRO A 93 -11.78 3.89 -32.74
C PRO A 93 -11.58 2.47 -33.27
N LYS A 94 -12.64 1.67 -33.34
CA LYS A 94 -12.57 0.28 -33.79
C LYS A 94 -12.11 0.13 -35.25
N ASP A 95 -12.38 1.14 -36.06
CA ASP A 95 -12.12 1.10 -37.50
C ASP A 95 -10.85 1.89 -37.89
N ASN A 96 -10.18 2.55 -36.92
CA ASN A 96 -9.15 3.56 -37.18
C ASN A 96 -7.84 3.35 -36.41
N GLN A 97 -7.47 2.08 -36.14
CA GLN A 97 -6.27 1.73 -35.36
C GLN A 97 -4.97 2.33 -35.92
N ALA A 98 -4.75 2.26 -37.25
CA ALA A 98 -3.55 2.83 -37.86
C ALA A 98 -3.44 4.36 -37.67
N VAL A 99 -4.57 5.06 -37.64
CA VAL A 99 -4.62 6.52 -37.40
C VAL A 99 -4.31 6.80 -35.94
N MET A 100 -4.88 6.02 -35.04
CA MET A 100 -4.63 6.09 -33.60
C MET A 100 -3.15 5.87 -33.26
N ASP A 101 -2.50 4.90 -33.90
CA ASP A 101 -1.07 4.67 -33.74
C ASP A 101 -0.23 5.87 -34.21
N GLN A 102 -0.57 6.44 -35.37
CA GLN A 102 0.10 7.65 -35.88
C GLN A 102 -0.07 8.85 -34.94
N LEU A 103 -1.27 9.04 -34.38
CA LEU A 103 -1.54 10.10 -33.42
C LEU A 103 -0.75 9.91 -32.13
N LEU A 104 -0.61 8.66 -31.64
CA LEU A 104 0.20 8.37 -30.46
C LEU A 104 1.70 8.61 -30.71
N THR A 105 2.22 8.19 -31.87
CA THR A 105 3.60 8.49 -32.26
C THR A 105 3.84 9.99 -32.30
N HIS A 106 2.96 10.74 -32.95
CA HIS A 106 3.06 12.20 -33.02
C HIS A 106 3.00 12.84 -31.62
N PHE A 107 2.08 12.39 -30.78
CA PHE A 107 1.97 12.85 -29.40
C PHE A 107 3.28 12.70 -28.62
N ARG A 108 4.01 11.58 -28.80
CA ARG A 108 5.31 11.33 -28.15
C ARG A 108 6.47 12.15 -28.74
N GLU A 109 6.39 12.54 -30.00
CA GLU A 109 7.44 13.31 -30.69
C GLU A 109 7.37 14.82 -30.42
N VAL A 110 6.16 15.34 -30.18
CA VAL A 110 5.94 16.77 -29.93
C VAL A 110 6.24 17.10 -28.47
N PRO A 111 6.98 18.19 -28.18
CA PRO A 111 7.18 18.67 -26.81
C PRO A 111 5.85 18.91 -26.07
N LEU A 112 5.77 18.51 -24.81
CA LEU A 112 4.53 18.62 -24.01
C LEU A 112 4.00 20.05 -23.93
N ASP A 113 4.88 21.05 -23.86
CA ASP A 113 4.52 22.48 -23.79
C ASP A 113 3.96 23.06 -25.10
N GLU A 114 4.08 22.32 -26.21
CA GLU A 114 3.47 22.67 -27.50
C GLU A 114 2.08 22.02 -27.70
N LEU A 115 1.68 21.10 -26.82
CA LEU A 115 0.41 20.39 -26.90
C LEU A 115 -0.73 21.16 -26.22
N ASN A 116 -1.96 20.90 -26.65
CA ASN A 116 -3.14 21.54 -26.11
C ASN A 116 -3.38 21.14 -24.64
N GLU A 117 -3.49 22.13 -23.74
CA GLU A 117 -3.66 21.90 -22.29
C GLU A 117 -4.91 21.04 -21.94
N GLU A 118 -6.04 21.25 -22.64
CA GLU A 118 -7.25 20.46 -22.40
C GLU A 118 -7.07 18.99 -22.82
N LEU A 119 -6.35 18.76 -23.92
CA LEU A 119 -5.97 17.41 -24.36
C LEU A 119 -5.05 16.74 -23.34
N LEU A 120 -4.03 17.45 -22.86
CA LEU A 120 -3.11 16.94 -21.84
C LEU A 120 -3.85 16.54 -20.56
N LEU A 121 -4.78 17.39 -20.10
CA LEU A 121 -5.60 17.08 -18.93
C LEU A 121 -6.46 15.82 -19.13
N LYS A 122 -7.07 15.65 -20.31
CA LYS A 122 -7.87 14.45 -20.63
C LYS A 122 -7.01 13.20 -20.66
N ILE A 123 -5.85 13.25 -21.30
CA ILE A 123 -4.91 12.11 -21.36
C ILE A 123 -4.41 11.80 -19.96
N GLY A 124 -3.90 12.80 -19.23
CA GLY A 124 -3.40 12.63 -17.86
C GLY A 124 -4.44 12.02 -16.94
N THR A 125 -5.71 12.46 -17.02
CA THR A 125 -6.81 11.90 -16.24
C THR A 125 -7.05 10.41 -16.55
N VAL A 126 -7.01 10.01 -17.82
CA VAL A 126 -7.19 8.62 -18.24
C VAL A 126 -6.03 7.75 -17.77
N VAL A 127 -4.79 8.21 -17.95
CA VAL A 127 -3.59 7.52 -17.51
C VAL A 127 -3.62 7.32 -15.99
N TYR A 128 -3.80 8.42 -15.24
CA TYR A 128 -3.95 8.41 -13.79
C TYR A 128 -5.01 7.41 -13.33
N THR A 129 -6.22 7.46 -13.91
CA THR A 129 -7.33 6.59 -13.53
C THR A 129 -7.03 5.10 -13.71
N LYS A 130 -6.24 4.75 -14.73
CA LYS A 130 -5.90 3.35 -15.05
C LYS A 130 -4.69 2.83 -14.29
N GLN A 131 -3.72 3.67 -13.98
CA GLN A 131 -2.52 3.24 -13.26
C GLN A 131 -2.69 3.27 -11.73
N SER A 132 -3.56 4.15 -11.22
CA SER A 132 -3.64 4.39 -9.79
C SER A 132 -4.53 3.40 -9.07
N ILE A 133 -3.98 2.83 -7.99
CA ILE A 133 -4.67 1.91 -7.09
C ILE A 133 -5.11 2.70 -5.85
N TYR A 134 -6.41 2.94 -5.70
CA TYR A 134 -7.00 3.61 -4.53
C TYR A 134 -7.74 2.65 -3.63
N THR A 135 -8.34 1.61 -4.21
CA THR A 135 -9.20 0.68 -3.50
C THR A 135 -8.86 -0.77 -3.84
N LEU A 136 -9.38 -1.70 -3.05
CA LEU A 136 -9.24 -3.13 -3.32
C LEU A 136 -9.80 -3.50 -4.69
N GLU A 137 -10.87 -2.83 -5.15
CA GLU A 137 -11.48 -3.05 -6.46
C GLU A 137 -10.55 -2.70 -7.63
N ASP A 138 -9.54 -1.85 -7.39
CA ASP A 138 -8.53 -1.50 -8.40
C ASP A 138 -7.41 -2.58 -8.51
N ARG A 139 -7.37 -3.58 -7.61
CA ARG A 139 -6.37 -4.67 -7.63
C ARG A 139 -6.78 -5.81 -8.54
N ASP A 140 -5.85 -6.71 -8.84
CA ASP A 140 -6.13 -7.95 -9.53
C ASP A 140 -7.09 -8.87 -8.73
N GLU A 141 -7.75 -9.78 -9.44
CA GLU A 141 -8.75 -10.69 -8.86
C GLU A 141 -8.20 -11.58 -7.73
N VAL A 142 -6.91 -11.94 -7.78
CA VAL A 142 -6.28 -12.81 -6.76
C VAL A 142 -6.16 -12.03 -5.45
N THR A 143 -5.67 -10.80 -5.51
CA THR A 143 -5.61 -9.90 -4.35
C THR A 143 -6.99 -9.62 -3.77
N GLN A 144 -7.97 -9.30 -4.64
CA GLN A 144 -9.36 -9.08 -4.22
C GLN A 144 -9.95 -10.29 -3.49
N ALA A 145 -9.80 -11.49 -4.06
CA ALA A 145 -10.32 -12.71 -3.47
C ALA A 145 -9.62 -13.05 -2.15
N PHE A 146 -8.31 -12.84 -2.05
CA PHE A 146 -7.55 -13.09 -0.82
C PHE A 146 -8.07 -12.27 0.36
N VAL A 147 -8.24 -10.96 0.17
CA VAL A 147 -8.72 -10.03 1.20
C VAL A 147 -10.20 -10.27 1.52
N ASN A 148 -11.08 -10.34 0.51
CA ASN A 148 -12.52 -10.47 0.72
C ASN A 148 -12.91 -11.76 1.45
N ASN A 149 -12.27 -12.88 1.14
CA ASN A 149 -12.56 -14.17 1.80
C ASN A 149 -12.11 -14.22 3.27
N ARG A 150 -11.25 -13.28 3.68
CA ARG A 150 -10.67 -13.19 5.03
C ARG A 150 -11.14 -11.95 5.79
N LEU A 151 -12.00 -11.15 5.19
CA LEU A 151 -12.47 -9.90 5.76
C LEU A 151 -13.21 -10.17 7.08
N VAL A 152 -12.75 -9.55 8.16
CA VAL A 152 -13.34 -9.65 9.49
C VAL A 152 -14.13 -8.40 9.81
N TYR A 153 -13.57 -7.23 9.48
CA TYR A 153 -14.14 -5.95 9.87
C TYR A 153 -13.84 -4.87 8.83
N THR A 154 -14.79 -3.94 8.67
CA THR A 154 -14.62 -2.75 7.86
C THR A 154 -15.00 -1.54 8.70
N ASN A 155 -14.11 -0.57 8.82
CA ASN A 155 -14.38 0.65 9.57
C ASN A 155 -13.81 1.89 8.90
N LYS A 156 -13.96 3.04 9.55
CA LYS A 156 -13.32 4.31 9.18
C LYS A 156 -12.39 4.82 10.28
N THR A 157 -12.05 3.95 11.23
CA THR A 157 -11.25 4.33 12.39
C THR A 157 -9.79 4.41 11.97
N TRP A 158 -9.16 5.52 12.34
CA TRP A 158 -7.74 5.75 12.11
C TRP A 158 -7.01 5.46 13.42
N LEU A 159 -6.28 4.33 13.46
CA LEU A 159 -5.57 3.89 14.67
C LEU A 159 -4.18 4.52 14.82
N PHE A 160 -3.72 5.23 13.79
CA PHE A 160 -2.39 5.80 13.75
C PHE A 160 -2.29 7.06 14.64
N PRO A 161 -1.08 7.38 15.14
CA PRO A 161 -0.87 8.55 15.99
C PRO A 161 -0.96 9.88 15.24
N HIS A 162 -0.91 9.87 13.91
CA HIS A 162 -0.98 11.06 13.07
C HIS A 162 -2.42 11.35 12.61
N ASP A 163 -2.61 12.57 12.09
CA ASP A 163 -3.92 13.04 11.65
C ASP A 163 -4.55 12.10 10.62
N ARG A 164 -5.84 11.87 10.77
CA ARG A 164 -6.61 11.05 9.84
C ARG A 164 -6.63 11.71 8.46
N PRO A 165 -6.22 11.01 7.38
CA PRO A 165 -6.30 11.56 6.03
C PRO A 165 -7.74 11.89 5.62
N VAL A 166 -7.92 13.05 4.98
CA VAL A 166 -9.23 13.55 4.54
C VAL A 166 -9.89 12.64 3.49
N TYR A 167 -9.08 11.91 2.73
CA TYR A 167 -9.49 11.02 1.66
C TYR A 167 -9.54 9.55 2.09
N LEU A 168 -9.52 9.25 3.40
CA LEU A 168 -9.75 7.89 3.90
C LEU A 168 -11.21 7.47 3.66
N LYS A 169 -11.44 6.51 2.74
CA LYS A 169 -12.77 5.96 2.45
C LYS A 169 -13.17 4.96 3.54
N ASN A 170 -12.38 3.91 3.73
CA ASN A 170 -12.50 2.94 4.83
C ASN A 170 -11.21 2.10 4.97
N VAL A 171 -11.11 1.36 6.06
CA VAL A 171 -10.07 0.35 6.30
C VAL A 171 -10.72 -1.01 6.35
N LEU A 172 -10.19 -1.95 5.56
CA LEU A 172 -10.56 -3.36 5.56
C LEU A 172 -9.58 -4.11 6.45
N TRP A 173 -10.08 -4.83 7.44
CA TRP A 173 -9.29 -5.66 8.34
C TRP A 173 -9.54 -7.13 8.04
N TYR A 174 -8.51 -7.81 7.53
CA TYR A 174 -8.62 -9.21 7.09
C TYR A 174 -7.66 -10.10 7.88
N ARG A 175 -8.10 -11.33 8.16
CA ARG A 175 -7.38 -12.29 9.00
C ARG A 175 -6.21 -12.93 8.26
N ALA A 176 -5.04 -13.02 8.89
CA ALA A 176 -3.89 -13.79 8.43
C ALA A 176 -3.19 -14.45 9.62
N ASN A 177 -3.67 -15.63 10.03
CA ASN A 177 -3.28 -16.27 11.29
C ASN A 177 -2.13 -17.27 11.15
N THR A 178 -1.77 -17.69 9.93
CA THR A 178 -0.64 -18.58 9.68
C THR A 178 0.52 -17.85 9.04
N LYS A 179 1.71 -18.46 9.11
CA LYS A 179 2.92 -17.93 8.47
C LYS A 179 2.71 -17.70 6.98
N GLU A 180 2.07 -18.65 6.30
CA GLU A 180 1.80 -18.59 4.87
C GLU A 180 0.84 -17.46 4.52
N GLU A 181 -0.21 -17.25 5.30
CA GLU A 181 -1.16 -16.15 5.09
C GLU A 181 -0.52 -14.77 5.32
N ILE A 182 0.38 -14.68 6.30
CA ILE A 182 1.15 -13.47 6.58
C ILE A 182 2.11 -13.16 5.42
N ILE A 183 2.86 -14.17 4.95
CA ILE A 183 3.74 -14.01 3.78
C ILE A 183 2.94 -13.59 2.55
N GLN A 184 1.81 -14.25 2.30
CA GLN A 184 0.93 -13.91 1.19
C GLN A 184 0.39 -12.47 1.29
N SER A 185 0.17 -11.98 2.51
CA SER A 185 -0.19 -10.56 2.72
C SER A 185 0.93 -9.65 2.20
N PHE A 186 2.18 -9.91 2.55
CA PHE A 186 3.31 -9.10 2.06
C PHE A 186 3.49 -9.14 0.54
N GLU A 187 3.27 -10.30 -0.07
CA GLU A 187 3.40 -10.48 -1.51
C GLU A 187 2.35 -9.71 -2.30
N LEU A 188 1.12 -9.62 -1.78
CA LEU A 188 -0.01 -9.01 -2.48
C LEU A 188 -0.20 -7.52 -2.14
N THR A 189 0.15 -7.10 -0.92
CA THR A 189 -0.12 -5.73 -0.44
C THR A 189 1.14 -4.90 -0.21
N GLY A 190 2.32 -5.54 -0.13
CA GLY A 190 3.62 -4.88 0.05
C GLY A 190 4.32 -5.27 1.36
N SER A 191 5.62 -4.98 1.44
CA SER A 191 6.44 -5.29 2.62
C SER A 191 6.22 -4.36 3.79
N TRP A 192 5.77 -3.12 3.55
CA TRP A 192 5.26 -2.22 4.59
C TRP A 192 3.88 -2.68 5.00
N PHE A 193 3.69 -2.92 6.29
CA PHE A 193 2.43 -3.47 6.79
C PHE A 193 1.99 -2.79 8.07
N ILE A 194 0.68 -2.80 8.25
CA ILE A 194 0.05 -2.63 9.54
C ILE A 194 -0.77 -3.87 9.85
N CYS A 195 -0.60 -4.39 11.04
CA CYS A 195 -1.49 -5.41 11.57
C CYS A 195 -1.78 -5.20 13.05
N VAL A 196 -2.89 -5.76 13.49
CA VAL A 196 -3.26 -5.80 14.90
C VAL A 196 -3.43 -7.22 15.37
N ILE A 197 -3.19 -7.43 16.66
CA ILE A 197 -3.49 -8.68 17.36
C ILE A 197 -4.66 -8.39 18.29
N VAL A 198 -5.79 -9.04 18.02
CA VAL A 198 -7.07 -8.80 18.70
C VAL A 198 -7.66 -10.09 19.21
N SER A 199 -8.49 -10.00 20.24
CA SER A 199 -9.33 -11.13 20.62
C SER A 199 -10.46 -11.35 19.60
N PRO A 200 -10.88 -12.59 19.34
CA PRO A 200 -11.96 -12.87 18.40
C PRO A 200 -13.24 -12.15 18.82
N ASN A 201 -13.97 -11.63 17.84
CA ASN A 201 -15.22 -10.90 18.05
C ASN A 201 -15.09 -9.61 18.88
N THR A 202 -13.89 -9.03 18.98
CA THR A 202 -13.70 -7.68 19.55
C THR A 202 -13.53 -6.65 18.44
N ALA A 203 -13.75 -5.38 18.78
CA ALA A 203 -13.50 -4.30 17.85
C ALA A 203 -11.99 -4.17 17.60
N VAL A 204 -11.59 -3.70 16.42
CA VAL A 204 -10.17 -3.60 16.06
C VAL A 204 -9.43 -2.58 16.94
N GLU A 205 -10.18 -1.60 17.45
CA GLU A 205 -9.76 -0.57 18.39
C GLU A 205 -9.33 -1.14 19.75
N ASP A 206 -9.84 -2.32 20.12
CA ASP A 206 -9.55 -3.00 21.38
C ASP A 206 -8.35 -3.96 21.25
N TYR A 207 -7.37 -3.61 20.40
CA TYR A 207 -6.21 -4.45 20.13
C TYR A 207 -5.32 -4.67 21.37
N SER A 208 -4.76 -5.88 21.46
CA SER A 208 -3.68 -6.19 22.42
C SER A 208 -2.35 -5.62 21.94
N TYR A 209 -2.12 -5.68 20.62
CA TYR A 209 -0.94 -5.15 19.95
C TYR A 209 -1.32 -4.50 18.63
N PHE A 210 -0.74 -3.34 18.36
CA PHE A 210 -0.76 -2.68 17.04
C PHE A 210 0.68 -2.61 16.55
N LEU A 211 0.91 -3.20 15.37
CA LEU A 211 2.20 -3.39 14.75
C LEU A 211 2.23 -2.60 13.44
N GLU A 212 3.20 -1.71 13.31
CA GLU A 212 3.43 -0.93 12.10
C GLU A 212 4.88 -1.10 11.67
N TYR A 213 5.10 -1.61 10.47
CA TYR A 213 6.42 -1.81 9.90
C TYR A 213 6.61 -0.85 8.73
N SER A 214 7.48 0.12 8.94
CA SER A 214 7.73 1.22 8.01
C SER A 214 9.22 1.60 8.03
N GLU A 215 9.61 2.45 7.10
CA GLU A 215 10.91 3.11 7.09
C GLU A 215 10.89 4.33 8.02
N ASP A 216 11.98 4.54 8.77
CA ASP A 216 12.22 5.73 9.56
C ASP A 216 13.55 6.35 9.13
N HIS A 217 13.54 7.65 8.84
CA HIS A 217 14.70 8.42 8.41
C HIS A 217 15.04 9.43 9.50
N GLY A 218 15.98 9.08 10.37
CA GLY A 218 16.44 9.94 11.45
C GLY A 218 17.95 9.92 11.64
N ASP A 219 18.45 10.91 12.36
CA ASP A 219 19.89 11.03 12.65
C ASP A 219 20.43 9.83 13.45
N GLU A 220 19.59 9.19 14.27
CA GLU A 220 19.97 8.04 15.11
C GLU A 220 19.76 6.67 14.45
N HIS A 221 18.85 6.58 13.48
CA HIS A 221 18.50 5.35 12.77
C HIS A 221 17.93 5.72 11.40
N ASP A 222 18.46 5.08 10.37
CA ASP A 222 18.00 5.22 8.99
C ASP A 222 17.74 3.80 8.45
N GLY A 223 16.47 3.45 8.28
CA GLY A 223 16.04 2.15 7.79
C GLY A 223 14.74 1.64 8.40
N MET A 224 14.52 0.33 8.33
CA MET A 224 13.24 -0.27 8.71
C MET A 224 13.05 -0.36 10.23
N VAL A 225 11.84 -0.03 10.68
CA VAL A 225 11.43 -0.07 12.09
C VAL A 225 10.08 -0.76 12.21
N LEU A 226 9.99 -1.72 13.13
CA LEU A 226 8.70 -2.21 13.63
C LEU A 226 8.32 -1.43 14.88
N PHE A 227 7.32 -0.56 14.75
CA PHE A 227 6.68 0.13 15.86
C PHE A 227 5.66 -0.79 16.52
N ILE A 228 5.72 -0.87 17.85
CA ILE A 228 4.90 -1.78 18.66
C ILE A 228 4.16 -0.95 19.70
N SER A 229 2.85 -0.86 19.54
CA SER A 229 1.93 -0.27 20.51
C SER A 229 1.20 -1.37 21.28
N THR A 230 1.07 -1.23 22.60
CA THR A 230 0.33 -2.18 23.45
C THR A 230 -0.24 -1.48 24.67
N SER A 231 -1.46 -1.85 25.05
CA SER A 231 -2.08 -1.46 26.32
C SER A 231 -1.60 -2.32 27.51
N THR A 232 -0.81 -3.38 27.24
CA THR A 232 -0.34 -4.34 28.26
C THR A 232 1.19 -4.53 28.26
N PRO A 233 1.99 -3.51 28.65
CA PRO A 233 3.46 -3.58 28.69
C PRO A 233 4.03 -4.79 29.46
N ASP A 234 3.41 -5.15 30.58
CA ASP A 234 3.84 -6.29 31.40
C ASP A 234 3.63 -7.63 30.68
N ASN A 235 2.54 -7.75 29.92
CA ASN A 235 2.26 -8.91 29.09
C ASN A 235 3.30 -9.05 27.96
N PHE A 236 3.63 -7.93 27.32
CA PHE A 236 4.69 -7.89 26.30
C PHE A 236 6.02 -8.42 26.86
N LYS A 237 6.48 -7.88 27.99
CA LYS A 237 7.75 -8.28 28.64
C LYS A 237 7.76 -9.76 29.03
N LYS A 238 6.64 -10.27 29.54
CA LYS A 238 6.53 -11.63 30.06
C LYS A 238 6.40 -12.68 28.96
N ASN A 239 5.61 -12.40 27.93
CA ASN A 239 5.14 -13.42 26.98
C ASN A 239 5.65 -13.21 25.55
N VAL A 240 5.74 -11.97 25.07
CA VAL A 240 6.16 -11.68 23.68
C VAL A 240 7.68 -11.55 23.58
N LEU A 241 8.31 -10.80 24.48
CA LEU A 241 9.74 -10.54 24.45
C LEU A 241 10.61 -11.82 24.46
N PRO A 242 10.30 -12.87 25.23
CA PRO A 242 11.04 -14.14 25.13
C PRO A 242 10.90 -14.84 23.78
N ARG A 243 9.73 -14.74 23.13
CA ARG A 243 9.51 -15.32 21.80
C ARG A 243 10.27 -14.54 20.73
N LEU A 244 10.27 -13.21 20.80
CA LEU A 244 11.08 -12.36 19.92
C LEU A 244 12.59 -12.66 20.05
N LYS A 245 13.09 -12.87 21.27
CA LYS A 245 14.47 -13.31 21.51
C LYS A 245 14.78 -14.61 20.77
N ASN A 246 13.86 -15.57 20.79
CA ASN A 246 14.06 -16.85 20.10
C ASN A 246 14.01 -16.72 18.57
N VAL A 247 13.19 -15.81 18.04
CA VAL A 247 13.09 -15.57 16.58
C VAL A 247 14.32 -14.85 16.05
N ILE A 248 14.80 -13.82 16.76
CA ILE A 248 15.90 -12.95 16.31
C ILE A 248 17.27 -13.57 16.66
N GLY A 249 17.36 -14.30 17.77
CA GLY A 249 18.60 -14.93 18.23
C GLY A 249 19.59 -13.95 18.84
N ASP A 250 20.87 -14.30 18.75
CA ASP A 250 21.98 -13.68 19.50
C ASP A 250 22.23 -12.20 19.11
N GLU A 251 21.72 -11.74 17.97
CA GLU A 251 21.86 -10.36 17.50
C GLU A 251 20.83 -9.39 18.10
N PHE A 252 19.96 -9.88 18.99
CA PHE A 252 18.91 -9.09 19.61
C PHE A 252 19.41 -8.27 20.79
N LYS A 253 19.48 -6.96 20.61
CA LYS A 253 19.86 -6.00 21.66
C LYS A 253 18.62 -5.32 22.23
N ILE A 254 18.53 -5.22 23.55
CA ILE A 254 17.46 -4.49 24.23
C ILE A 254 18.05 -3.21 24.83
N VAL A 255 17.39 -2.09 24.60
CA VAL A 255 17.68 -0.79 25.21
C VAL A 255 16.48 -0.40 26.08
N GLU A 256 16.71 -0.37 27.39
CA GLU A 256 15.73 -0.01 28.43
C GLU A 256 15.96 1.40 28.99
#